data_AF-A0AAV6BDR9-F1
#
_entry.id   AF-A0AAV6BDR9-F1
#
_cell.length_a   1.000
_cell.length_b   1.000
_cell.length_c   1.000
_cell.angle_alpha   90.00
_cell.angle_beta   90.00
_cell.angle_gamma   90.00
#
_symmetry.space_group_name_H-M   'P 1'
#
loop_
_entity.id
_entity.type
_entity.pdbx_description
1 polymer ?
#
loop_
_entity_poly.entity_id
_entity_poly.type
_entity_poly.pdbx_seq_one_letter_code
_entity_poly.pdbx_strand_id
1 'polypeptide(L)'
;MGRDGSHRAPLDPPSQPRRRVVIGPEPTPAPARPPAPPQPSATSPPHPSAQESAPPAAAPRLRGIDLARVASRSFYIQALFSAERQQGPGFAFALLPVIRRLYSSASERGRALARHMGFFGTHPVLAGYVLGLTARLEERRARGAPIDDAQIEVAKRSLASPLAALGDPLFWVTLRPLAGLAGILGMALLPLANTIGPDLRVLVCPLLALLTYNAVALRFRVVAVPRGYASADEPGKLLRSLRLAELKGFFERVSAFAFGSLAVLTLWPMTESADPAGLGPAHTVSVLAPFALGWIGAAVGLRRWPGRNVELALAAALVALILSTRV
;
A
#
# COMPACT_ATOMS: atom_id res chain seq x y z
N MET A 1 -0.03 -12.30 65.88
CA MET A 1 0.67 -13.60 65.91
C MET A 1 1.10 -13.91 64.47
N GLY A 2 2.40 -14.10 64.22
CA GLY A 2 2.93 -14.75 63.00
C GLY A 2 3.05 -13.91 61.73
N ARG A 3 4.23 -13.30 61.52
CA ARG A 3 4.80 -13.03 60.19
C ARG A 3 5.19 -14.37 59.55
N ASP A 4 4.90 -14.58 58.26
CA ASP A 4 5.80 -15.25 57.31
C ASP A 4 5.20 -15.26 55.90
N GLY A 5 6.05 -15.05 54.89
CA GLY A 5 5.61 -15.06 53.49
C GLY A 5 6.59 -14.37 52.56
N SER A 6 7.78 -14.95 52.48
CA SER A 6 8.95 -14.57 51.70
C SER A 6 8.69 -14.12 50.25
N HIS A 7 9.43 -13.08 49.87
CA HIS A 7 9.73 -12.65 48.51
C HIS A 7 10.06 -13.83 47.58
N ARG A 8 9.32 -13.99 46.47
CA ARG A 8 9.75 -14.81 45.32
C ARG A 8 10.45 -13.91 44.30
N ALA A 9 11.76 -14.09 44.18
CA ALA A 9 12.58 -13.60 43.07
C ALA A 9 12.28 -14.41 41.78
N PRO A 10 12.56 -13.86 40.58
CA PRO A 10 12.31 -14.54 39.31
C PRO A 10 13.30 -15.69 39.09
N LEU A 11 12.79 -16.82 38.59
CA LEU A 11 13.60 -17.99 38.20
C LEU A 11 14.33 -17.71 36.88
N ASP A 12 15.66 -17.78 36.90
CA ASP A 12 16.50 -17.83 35.70
C ASP A 12 16.29 -19.15 34.94
N PRO A 13 16.32 -19.13 33.59
CA PRO A 13 16.19 -20.35 32.78
C PRO A 13 17.48 -21.21 32.83
N PRO A 14 17.35 -22.55 32.70
CA PRO A 14 18.49 -23.46 32.85
C PRO A 14 19.51 -23.32 31.71
N SER A 15 20.79 -23.30 32.10
CA SER A 15 21.96 -23.23 31.24
C SER A 15 22.11 -24.48 30.38
N GLN A 16 22.17 -24.32 29.06
CA GLN A 16 22.48 -25.41 28.13
C GLN A 16 23.97 -25.81 28.25
N PRO A 17 24.30 -27.12 28.25
CA PRO A 17 25.69 -27.55 28.33
C PRO A 17 26.44 -27.27 27.03
N ARG A 18 27.55 -26.52 27.12
CA ARG A 18 28.48 -26.27 26.01
C ARG A 18 29.07 -27.59 25.52
N ARG A 19 28.75 -28.00 24.28
CA ARG A 19 29.45 -29.10 23.60
C ARG A 19 30.93 -28.74 23.41
N ARG A 20 31.82 -29.49 24.05
CA ARG A 20 33.26 -29.49 23.81
C ARG A 20 33.51 -30.01 22.39
N VAL A 21 34.11 -29.19 21.53
CA VAL A 21 34.68 -29.62 20.26
C VAL A 21 35.99 -30.35 20.59
N VAL A 22 36.03 -31.65 20.36
CA VAL A 22 37.26 -32.46 20.45
C VAL A 22 38.01 -32.28 19.13
N ILE A 23 39.14 -31.58 19.17
CA ILE A 23 40.06 -31.44 18.04
C ILE A 23 40.92 -32.72 18.01
N GLY A 24 40.75 -33.53 16.96
CA GLY A 24 41.62 -34.69 16.69
C GLY A 24 43.01 -34.26 16.19
N PRO A 25 44.03 -35.14 16.24
CA PRO A 25 45.39 -34.79 15.85
C PRO A 25 45.53 -34.56 14.34
N GLU A 26 46.41 -33.63 13.99
CA GLU A 26 46.75 -33.17 12.64
C GLU A 26 47.31 -34.31 11.76
N PRO A 27 46.94 -34.43 10.47
CA PRO A 27 47.52 -35.44 9.60
C PRO A 27 48.91 -35.01 9.07
N THR A 28 49.91 -35.87 9.27
CA THR A 28 51.29 -35.76 8.78
C THR A 28 51.36 -35.58 7.26
N PRO A 29 52.27 -34.74 6.71
CA PRO A 29 52.37 -34.53 5.27
C PRO A 29 52.96 -35.75 4.54
N ALA A 30 52.30 -36.16 3.45
CA ALA A 30 52.75 -37.25 2.58
C ALA A 30 54.01 -36.85 1.77
N PRO A 31 54.91 -37.80 1.43
CA PRO A 31 56.14 -37.50 0.70
C PRO A 31 55.87 -37.07 -0.75
N ALA A 32 56.66 -36.12 -1.25
CA ALA A 32 56.54 -35.54 -2.58
C ALA A 32 56.77 -36.57 -3.70
N ARG A 33 55.86 -36.62 -4.68
CA ARG A 33 56.04 -37.43 -5.91
C ARG A 33 57.12 -36.80 -6.82
N PRO A 34 57.94 -37.61 -7.51
CA PRO A 34 58.90 -37.10 -8.49
C PRO A 34 58.20 -36.49 -9.72
N PRO A 35 58.84 -35.53 -10.41
CA PRO A 35 58.23 -34.83 -11.54
C PRO A 35 58.06 -35.74 -12.76
N ALA A 36 56.92 -35.59 -13.44
CA ALA A 36 56.62 -36.30 -14.68
C ALA A 36 57.49 -35.77 -15.85
N PRO A 37 57.85 -36.62 -16.84
CA PRO A 37 58.66 -36.21 -17.98
C PRO A 37 57.91 -35.21 -18.88
N PRO A 38 58.64 -34.31 -19.60
CA PRO A 38 58.04 -33.26 -20.41
C PRO A 38 57.27 -33.85 -21.60
N GLN A 39 56.01 -33.44 -21.75
CA GLN A 39 55.21 -33.77 -22.94
C GLN A 39 55.62 -32.89 -24.13
N PRO A 40 55.66 -33.43 -25.36
CA PRO A 40 55.98 -32.66 -26.56
C PRO A 40 54.89 -31.62 -26.85
N SER A 41 55.32 -30.42 -27.24
CA SER A 41 54.48 -29.26 -27.56
C SER A 41 53.49 -29.55 -28.69
N ALA A 42 52.24 -29.82 -28.34
CA ALA A 42 51.12 -29.85 -29.27
C ALA A 42 50.67 -28.42 -29.59
N THR A 43 50.85 -28.02 -30.84
CA THR A 43 50.32 -26.80 -31.45
C THR A 43 48.80 -26.78 -31.33
N SER A 44 48.26 -25.74 -30.67
CA SER A 44 46.82 -25.47 -30.61
C SER A 44 46.25 -25.24 -32.02
N PRO A 45 45.10 -25.81 -32.38
CA PRO A 45 44.40 -25.43 -33.60
C PRO A 45 43.93 -23.96 -33.51
N PRO A 46 43.83 -23.25 -34.64
CA PRO A 46 43.46 -21.83 -34.63
C PRO A 46 42.05 -21.67 -34.03
N HIS A 47 41.94 -20.77 -33.05
CA HIS A 47 40.67 -20.31 -32.54
C HIS A 47 39.78 -19.86 -33.71
N PRO A 48 38.52 -20.30 -33.81
CA PRO A 48 37.60 -19.70 -34.75
C PRO A 48 37.54 -18.21 -34.40
N SER A 49 37.90 -17.39 -35.38
CA SER A 49 37.77 -15.95 -35.37
C SER A 49 36.44 -15.60 -34.71
N ALA A 50 36.51 -14.76 -33.68
CA ALA A 50 35.33 -14.14 -33.10
C ALA A 50 34.53 -13.54 -34.26
N GLN A 51 33.44 -14.22 -34.62
CA GLN A 51 32.40 -13.62 -35.42
C GLN A 51 31.97 -12.41 -34.62
N GLU A 52 32.38 -11.24 -35.10
CA GLU A 52 31.86 -9.97 -34.67
C GLU A 52 30.36 -10.00 -34.96
N SER A 53 29.62 -10.49 -33.96
CA SER A 53 28.19 -10.63 -34.02
C SER A 53 27.64 -9.24 -34.27
N ALA A 54 26.95 -9.09 -35.40
CA ALA A 54 26.23 -7.87 -35.73
C ALA A 54 25.54 -7.29 -34.47
N PRO A 55 25.57 -5.97 -34.25
CA PRO A 55 25.00 -5.36 -33.06
C PRO A 55 23.57 -5.91 -32.87
N PRO A 56 23.23 -6.42 -31.68
CA PRO A 56 21.97 -7.11 -31.46
C PRO A 56 20.85 -6.20 -31.95
N ALA A 57 20.03 -6.71 -32.87
CA ALA A 57 18.92 -5.96 -33.43
C ALA A 57 18.12 -5.32 -32.30
N ALA A 58 18.07 -3.98 -32.28
CA ALA A 58 17.56 -3.23 -31.15
C ALA A 58 16.16 -3.73 -30.75
N ALA A 59 15.98 -4.04 -29.47
CA ALA A 59 14.72 -4.61 -28.96
C ALA A 59 13.48 -3.80 -29.41
N PRO A 60 12.34 -4.49 -29.64
CA PRO A 60 11.15 -3.85 -30.17
C PRO A 60 10.62 -2.77 -29.22
N ARG A 61 10.19 -1.63 -29.76
CA ARG A 61 9.55 -0.56 -28.96
C ARG A 61 8.22 -1.02 -28.38
N LEU A 62 7.88 -0.60 -27.17
CA LEU A 62 6.59 -0.86 -26.56
C LEU A 62 5.46 -0.16 -27.33
N ARG A 63 4.33 -0.84 -27.48
CA ARG A 63 3.10 -0.26 -28.07
C ARG A 63 2.15 0.15 -26.94
N GLY A 64 1.21 1.03 -27.26
CA GLY A 64 0.13 1.42 -26.33
C GLY A 64 -0.66 0.22 -25.78
N ILE A 65 -0.85 -0.84 -26.58
CA ILE A 65 -1.52 -2.07 -26.13
C ILE A 65 -0.75 -2.82 -25.02
N ASP A 66 0.58 -2.75 -24.99
CA ASP A 66 1.35 -3.37 -23.91
C ASP A 66 1.15 -2.60 -22.61
N LEU A 67 1.18 -1.27 -22.69
CA LEU A 67 0.91 -0.40 -21.54
C LEU A 67 -0.53 -0.57 -21.04
N ALA A 68 -1.50 -0.74 -21.94
CA ALA A 68 -2.89 -1.06 -21.58
C ALA A 68 -3.01 -2.42 -20.87
N ARG A 69 -2.25 -3.43 -21.32
CA ARG A 69 -2.19 -4.74 -20.63
C ARG A 69 -1.54 -4.63 -19.26
N VAL A 70 -0.49 -3.81 -19.10
CA VAL A 70 0.12 -3.53 -17.79
C VAL A 70 -0.89 -2.80 -16.89
N ALA A 71 -1.59 -1.80 -17.42
CA ALA A 71 -2.63 -1.06 -16.68
C ALA A 71 -3.75 -1.98 -16.20
N SER A 72 -4.26 -2.87 -17.07
CA SER A 72 -5.25 -3.88 -16.69
C SER A 72 -4.72 -4.84 -15.61
N ARG A 73 -3.51 -5.37 -15.77
CA ARG A 73 -2.90 -6.26 -14.76
C ARG A 73 -2.59 -5.55 -13.44
N SER A 74 -2.36 -4.23 -13.47
CA SER A 74 -2.10 -3.44 -12.26
C SER A 74 -3.25 -3.46 -11.26
N PHE A 75 -4.48 -3.76 -11.70
CA PHE A 75 -5.63 -3.90 -10.80
C PHE A 75 -5.46 -5.03 -9.79
N TYR A 76 -4.66 -6.05 -10.13
CA TYR A 76 -4.37 -7.23 -9.33
C TYR A 76 -3.03 -7.14 -8.59
N ILE A 77 -2.45 -5.93 -8.45
CA ILE A 77 -1.11 -5.76 -7.85
C ILE A 77 -1.01 -6.23 -6.40
N GLN A 78 -2.12 -6.28 -5.66
CA GLN A 78 -2.19 -6.78 -4.30
C GLN A 78 -2.69 -8.23 -4.18
N ALA A 79 -2.95 -8.94 -5.30
CA ALA A 79 -3.54 -10.29 -5.25
C ALA A 79 -2.63 -11.32 -4.57
N LEU A 80 -1.32 -11.12 -4.61
CA LEU A 80 -0.31 -11.99 -3.99
C LEU A 80 0.54 -11.21 -2.98
N PHE A 81 -0.11 -10.35 -2.19
CA PHE A 81 0.58 -9.58 -1.16
C PHE A 81 1.19 -10.50 -0.10
N SER A 82 2.48 -10.33 0.20
CA SER A 82 3.16 -11.06 1.27
C SER A 82 3.90 -10.12 2.21
N ALA A 83 4.12 -10.53 3.46
CA ALA A 83 4.87 -9.71 4.42
C ALA A 83 6.31 -9.44 3.95
N GLU A 84 6.93 -10.44 3.32
CA GLU A 84 8.33 -10.37 2.86
C GLU A 84 8.52 -9.49 1.62
N ARG A 85 7.57 -9.52 0.68
CA ARG A 85 7.74 -8.90 -0.66
C ARG A 85 6.69 -7.85 -0.99
N GLN A 86 5.69 -7.68 -0.13
CA GLN A 86 4.55 -6.80 -0.31
C GLN A 86 3.92 -6.98 -1.69
N GLN A 87 3.94 -5.96 -2.54
CA GLN A 87 3.35 -5.95 -3.87
C GLN A 87 4.28 -6.51 -4.96
N GLY A 88 5.50 -6.94 -4.62
CA GLY A 88 6.51 -7.44 -5.57
C GLY A 88 5.99 -8.49 -6.57
N PRO A 89 5.33 -9.57 -6.12
CA PRO A 89 4.78 -10.58 -7.03
C PRO A 89 3.75 -10.01 -8.01
N GLY A 90 2.86 -9.13 -7.52
CA GLY A 90 1.87 -8.44 -8.37
C GLY A 90 2.51 -7.45 -9.35
N PHE A 91 3.60 -6.80 -8.95
CA PHE A 91 4.38 -5.90 -9.80
C PHE A 91 5.05 -6.66 -10.95
N ALA A 92 5.70 -7.79 -10.66
CA ALA A 92 6.28 -8.67 -11.67
C ALA A 92 5.22 -9.22 -12.65
N PHE A 93 4.07 -9.65 -12.13
CA PHE A 93 2.93 -10.09 -12.96
C PHE A 93 2.44 -8.97 -13.89
N ALA A 94 2.31 -7.75 -13.38
CA ALA A 94 1.85 -6.62 -14.17
C ALA A 94 2.81 -6.27 -15.33
N LEU A 95 4.13 -6.40 -15.13
CA LEU A 95 5.15 -6.15 -16.15
C LEU A 95 5.37 -7.29 -17.15
N LEU A 96 4.85 -8.49 -16.88
CA LEU A 96 5.01 -9.66 -17.76
C LEU A 96 4.80 -9.41 -19.26
N PRO A 97 3.77 -8.68 -19.75
CA PRO A 97 3.62 -8.41 -21.18
C PRO A 97 4.75 -7.56 -21.77
N VAL A 98 5.29 -6.60 -20.99
CA VAL A 98 6.44 -5.78 -21.37
C VAL A 98 7.69 -6.64 -21.47
N ILE A 99 7.96 -7.45 -20.44
CA ILE A 99 9.13 -8.34 -20.40
C ILE A 99 9.10 -9.36 -21.55
N ARG A 100 7.94 -9.97 -21.83
CA ARG A 100 7.79 -10.92 -22.94
C ARG A 100 8.08 -10.30 -24.30
N ARG A 101 7.79 -9.01 -24.45
CA ARG A 101 8.02 -8.29 -25.69
C ARG A 101 9.46 -7.86 -25.87
N LEU A 102 10.09 -7.36 -24.80
CA LEU A 102 11.45 -6.81 -24.86
C LEU A 102 12.52 -7.90 -24.93
N TYR A 103 12.30 -9.03 -24.27
CA TYR A 103 13.27 -10.13 -24.19
C TYR A 103 12.72 -11.37 -24.90
N SER A 104 13.50 -11.95 -25.80
CA SER A 104 13.09 -13.12 -26.60
C SER A 104 13.40 -14.43 -25.89
N SER A 105 14.53 -14.52 -25.19
CA SER A 105 14.97 -15.76 -24.53
C SER A 105 14.23 -16.00 -23.21
N ALA A 106 13.95 -17.26 -22.90
CA ALA A 106 13.32 -17.64 -21.63
C ALA A 106 14.21 -17.28 -20.43
N SER A 107 15.54 -17.41 -20.58
CA SER A 107 16.52 -17.07 -19.55
C SER A 107 16.53 -15.57 -19.22
N GLU A 108 16.53 -14.69 -20.23
CA GLU A 108 16.45 -13.24 -20.00
C GLU A 108 15.13 -12.81 -19.39
N ARG A 109 14.01 -13.39 -19.86
CA ARG A 109 12.69 -13.15 -19.25
C ARG A 109 12.67 -13.56 -17.78
N GLY A 110 13.24 -14.73 -17.47
CA GLY A 110 13.36 -15.22 -16.10
C GLY A 110 14.17 -14.28 -15.20
N ARG A 111 15.35 -13.84 -15.66
CA ARG A 111 16.19 -12.88 -14.95
C ARG A 111 15.47 -11.53 -14.73
N ALA A 112 14.82 -11.02 -15.76
CA ALA A 112 14.09 -9.76 -15.67
C ALA A 112 12.90 -9.85 -14.70
N LEU A 113 12.11 -10.92 -14.76
CA LEU A 113 11.01 -11.15 -13.81
C LEU A 113 11.51 -11.32 -12.39
N ALA A 114 12.60 -12.06 -12.17
CA ALA A 114 13.18 -12.27 -10.84
C ALA A 114 13.55 -10.95 -10.16
N ARG A 115 14.11 -9.99 -10.91
CA ARG A 115 14.38 -8.63 -10.41
C ARG A 115 13.12 -7.89 -9.99
N HIS A 116 12.02 -8.03 -10.73
CA HIS A 116 10.74 -7.38 -10.41
C HIS A 116 9.95 -8.08 -9.31
N MET A 117 10.32 -9.31 -8.92
CA MET A 117 9.68 -10.04 -7.81
C MET A 117 10.16 -9.62 -6.42
N GLY A 118 11.18 -8.76 -6.34
CA GLY A 118 11.68 -8.23 -5.07
C GLY A 118 10.67 -7.37 -4.31
N PHE A 119 11.07 -6.88 -3.14
CA PHE A 119 10.22 -6.01 -2.33
C PHE A 119 9.78 -4.77 -3.11
N PHE A 120 8.47 -4.55 -3.17
CA PHE A 120 7.88 -3.35 -3.75
C PHE A 120 6.65 -2.93 -2.92
N GLY A 121 6.59 -1.67 -2.52
CA GLY A 121 5.50 -1.13 -1.73
C GLY A 121 5.19 0.30 -2.10
N THR A 122 3.94 0.55 -2.50
CA THR A 122 3.36 1.89 -2.65
C THR A 122 1.84 1.83 -2.56
N HIS A 123 1.17 2.98 -2.65
CA HIS A 123 -0.29 2.99 -2.67
C HIS A 123 -0.83 2.30 -3.95
N PRO A 124 -1.73 1.30 -3.88
CA PRO A 124 -2.18 0.49 -5.02
C PRO A 124 -2.80 1.28 -6.17
N VAL A 125 -3.49 2.38 -5.88
CA VAL A 125 -4.07 3.26 -6.92
C VAL A 125 -2.99 4.00 -7.72
N LEU A 126 -1.82 4.23 -7.12
CA LEU A 126 -0.72 4.98 -7.70
C LEU A 126 0.41 4.09 -8.23
N ALA A 127 0.40 2.79 -7.91
CA ALA A 127 1.43 1.84 -8.32
C ALA A 127 1.63 1.77 -9.85
N GLY A 128 0.58 2.07 -10.63
CA GLY A 128 0.66 2.18 -12.09
C GLY A 128 1.73 3.18 -12.57
N TYR A 129 1.99 4.26 -11.84
CA TYR A 129 2.99 5.25 -12.24
C TYR A 129 4.40 4.66 -12.19
N VAL A 130 4.68 3.84 -11.17
CA VAL A 130 5.97 3.15 -11.05
C VAL A 130 6.10 2.02 -12.07
N LEU A 131 5.01 1.30 -12.35
CA LEU A 131 4.95 0.30 -13.42
C LEU A 131 5.28 0.91 -14.79
N GLY A 132 4.70 2.07 -15.10
CA GLY A 132 4.97 2.80 -16.34
C GLY A 132 6.42 3.25 -16.45
N LEU A 133 6.96 3.87 -15.39
CA LEU A 133 8.36 4.29 -15.33
C LEU A 133 9.30 3.09 -15.54
N THR A 134 9.02 1.98 -14.87
CA THR A 134 9.84 0.76 -14.97
C THR A 134 9.77 0.16 -16.37
N ALA A 135 8.59 0.14 -17.00
CA ALA A 135 8.44 -0.33 -18.37
C ALA A 135 9.32 0.49 -19.35
N ARG A 136 9.45 1.80 -19.14
CA ARG A 136 10.31 2.67 -19.95
C ARG A 136 11.79 2.40 -19.71
N LEU A 137 12.21 2.17 -18.46
CA LEU A 137 13.60 1.83 -18.15
C LEU A 137 14.00 0.47 -18.73
N GLU A 138 13.12 -0.54 -18.63
CA GLU A 138 13.32 -1.85 -19.24
C GLU A 138 13.42 -1.76 -20.77
N GLU A 139 12.58 -0.94 -21.42
CA GLU A 139 12.67 -0.70 -22.86
C GLU A 139 14.01 -0.05 -23.25
N ARG A 140 14.46 0.97 -22.51
CA ARG A 140 15.75 1.63 -22.75
C ARG A 140 16.91 0.63 -22.60
N ARG A 141 16.89 -0.18 -21.55
CA ARG A 141 17.90 -1.21 -21.31
C ARG A 141 17.93 -2.24 -22.43
N ALA A 142 16.78 -2.81 -22.80
CA ALA A 142 16.68 -3.80 -23.88
C ALA A 142 17.16 -3.24 -25.23
N ARG A 143 17.14 -1.91 -25.39
CA ARG A 143 17.65 -1.19 -26.57
C ARG A 143 19.11 -0.72 -26.44
N GLY A 144 19.85 -1.22 -25.45
CA GLY A 144 21.29 -0.98 -25.30
C GLY A 144 21.66 0.23 -24.44
N ALA A 145 20.72 0.87 -23.75
CA ALA A 145 21.09 1.88 -22.75
C ALA A 145 21.87 1.21 -21.60
N PRO A 146 22.95 1.83 -21.09
CA PRO A 146 23.75 1.31 -19.99
C PRO A 146 23.00 1.49 -18.66
N ILE A 147 21.94 0.71 -18.47
CA ILE A 147 21.07 0.71 -17.29
C ILE A 147 21.24 -0.64 -16.59
N ASP A 148 21.82 -0.65 -15.41
CA ASP A 148 21.96 -1.84 -14.58
C ASP A 148 20.69 -2.13 -13.75
N ASP A 149 20.70 -3.26 -13.03
CA ASP A 149 19.57 -3.72 -12.23
C ASP A 149 19.31 -2.81 -11.02
N ALA A 150 20.38 -2.27 -10.43
CA ALA A 150 20.33 -1.42 -9.25
C ALA A 150 19.71 -0.06 -9.58
N GLN A 151 20.03 0.51 -10.74
CA GLN A 151 19.44 1.75 -11.25
C GLN A 151 17.94 1.63 -11.43
N ILE A 152 17.45 0.50 -11.97
CA ILE A 152 16.00 0.23 -12.08
C ILE A 152 15.36 0.18 -10.69
N GLU A 153 15.96 -0.53 -9.74
CA GLU A 153 15.46 -0.62 -8.37
C GLU A 153 15.44 0.72 -7.63
N VAL A 154 16.50 1.52 -7.77
CA VAL A 154 16.59 2.86 -7.20
C VAL A 154 15.52 3.77 -7.78
N ALA A 155 15.32 3.75 -9.10
CA ALA A 155 14.30 4.57 -9.76
C ALA A 155 12.87 4.16 -9.36
N LYS A 156 12.61 2.87 -9.17
CA LYS A 156 11.33 2.40 -8.62
C LYS A 156 11.09 2.93 -7.22
N ARG A 157 12.06 2.74 -6.31
CA ARG A 157 11.91 3.12 -4.89
C ARG A 157 11.80 4.63 -4.71
N SER A 158 12.58 5.40 -5.48
CA SER A 158 12.57 6.86 -5.42
C SER A 158 11.21 7.46 -5.81
N LEU A 159 10.47 6.81 -6.72
CA LEU A 159 9.11 7.21 -7.07
C LEU A 159 8.05 6.57 -6.16
N ALA A 160 8.23 5.30 -5.76
CA ALA A 160 7.27 4.55 -4.95
C ALA A 160 7.07 5.15 -3.56
N SER A 161 8.15 5.56 -2.89
CA SER A 161 8.14 6.10 -1.53
C SER A 161 7.28 7.38 -1.40
N PRO A 162 7.50 8.46 -2.20
CA PRO A 162 6.66 9.65 -2.12
C PRO A 162 5.20 9.38 -2.54
N LEU A 163 4.97 8.47 -3.50
CA LEU A 163 3.61 8.06 -3.86
C LEU A 163 2.91 7.31 -2.72
N ALA A 164 3.63 6.54 -1.91
CA ALA A 164 3.09 5.91 -0.71
C ALA A 164 2.74 6.97 0.34
N ALA A 165 3.72 7.83 0.66
CA ALA A 165 3.57 8.87 1.68
C ALA A 165 2.41 9.84 1.41
N LEU A 166 2.16 10.18 0.14
CA LEU A 166 1.04 11.05 -0.26
C LEU A 166 -0.24 10.27 -0.55
N GLY A 167 -0.11 9.05 -1.07
CA GLY A 167 -1.23 8.21 -1.47
C GLY A 167 -1.98 7.62 -0.29
N ASP A 168 -1.27 7.11 0.72
CA ASP A 168 -1.90 6.43 1.85
C ASP A 168 -2.84 7.38 2.63
N PRO A 169 -2.43 8.61 3.00
CA PRO A 169 -3.35 9.55 3.64
C PRO A 169 -4.51 9.94 2.73
N LEU A 170 -4.27 10.18 1.44
CA LEU A 170 -5.31 10.59 0.50
C LEU A 170 -6.38 9.50 0.31
N PHE A 171 -5.99 8.28 -0.01
CA PHE A 171 -6.93 7.23 -0.40
C PHE A 171 -7.46 6.44 0.79
N TRP A 172 -6.62 6.07 1.75
CA TRP A 172 -7.04 5.25 2.90
C TRP A 172 -7.64 6.07 4.03
N VAL A 173 -7.06 7.23 4.34
CA VAL A 173 -7.46 8.03 5.50
C VAL A 173 -8.53 9.06 5.13
N THR A 174 -8.47 9.65 3.95
CA THR A 174 -9.42 10.71 3.57
C THR A 174 -10.54 10.20 2.66
N LEU A 175 -10.22 9.67 1.47
CA LEU A 175 -11.22 9.35 0.45
C LEU A 175 -12.09 8.15 0.82
N ARG A 176 -11.51 7.09 1.40
CA ARG A 176 -12.26 5.89 1.77
C ARG A 176 -13.29 6.16 2.88
N PRO A 177 -12.98 6.88 3.97
CA PRO A 177 -13.99 7.31 4.92
C PRO A 177 -15.02 8.27 4.32
N LEU A 178 -14.62 9.21 3.46
CA LEU A 178 -15.54 10.10 2.75
C LEU A 178 -16.56 9.31 1.91
N ALA A 179 -16.09 8.29 1.20
CA ALA A 179 -16.95 7.41 0.44
C ALA A 179 -17.95 6.67 1.34
N GLY A 180 -17.51 6.17 2.49
CA GLY A 180 -18.41 5.59 3.50
C GLY A 180 -19.46 6.58 3.99
N LEU A 181 -19.04 7.82 4.29
CA LEU A 181 -19.91 8.90 4.71
C LEU A 181 -20.95 9.28 3.65
N ALA A 182 -20.58 9.31 2.37
CA ALA A 182 -21.53 9.52 1.28
C ALA A 182 -22.60 8.41 1.22
N GLY A 183 -22.20 7.16 1.47
CA GLY A 183 -23.15 6.05 1.61
C GLY A 183 -24.10 6.23 2.80
N ILE A 184 -23.58 6.65 3.96
CA ILE A 184 -24.39 6.90 5.16
C ILE A 184 -25.36 8.07 4.94
N LEU A 185 -24.91 9.17 4.33
CA LEU A 185 -25.80 10.28 3.97
C LEU A 185 -26.91 9.86 3.01
N GLY A 186 -26.63 8.89 2.12
CA GLY A 186 -27.66 8.24 1.31
C GLY A 186 -28.80 7.65 2.14
N MET A 187 -28.53 7.12 3.33
CA MET A 187 -29.57 6.59 4.23
C MET A 187 -30.54 7.67 4.73
N ALA A 188 -30.04 8.89 4.95
CA ALA A 188 -30.83 10.02 5.44
C ALA A 188 -31.66 10.67 4.34
N LEU A 189 -31.20 10.60 3.08
CA LEU A 189 -31.85 11.20 1.93
C LEU A 189 -32.86 10.27 1.25
N LEU A 190 -32.66 8.95 1.35
CA LEU A 190 -33.57 7.96 0.77
C LEU A 190 -34.75 7.71 1.72
N PRO A 191 -36.00 7.83 1.23
CA PRO A 191 -37.18 7.51 2.04
C PRO A 191 -37.13 6.04 2.48
N LEU A 192 -37.68 5.73 3.66
CA LEU A 192 -37.93 4.34 4.04
C LEU A 192 -38.80 3.69 2.97
N ALA A 193 -38.30 2.65 2.30
CA ALA A 193 -39.14 1.78 1.50
C ALA A 193 -40.04 0.97 2.46
N ASN A 194 -41.36 1.05 2.27
CA ASN A 194 -42.35 0.34 3.07
C ASN A 194 -42.22 -1.19 2.99
N THR A 195 -42.84 -1.84 3.98
CA THR A 195 -42.85 -3.23 4.48
C THR A 195 -42.94 -4.43 3.51
N ILE A 196 -42.88 -4.25 2.19
CA ILE A 196 -43.19 -5.34 1.22
C ILE A 196 -42.02 -5.65 0.26
N GLY A 197 -40.88 -4.94 0.32
CA GLY A 197 -39.72 -5.20 -0.55
C GLY A 197 -38.36 -5.02 0.15
N PRO A 198 -37.25 -5.50 -0.48
CA PRO A 198 -35.91 -5.26 0.05
C PRO A 198 -35.63 -3.75 0.06
N ASP A 199 -35.19 -3.25 1.21
CA ASP A 199 -34.89 -1.84 1.41
C ASP A 199 -33.87 -1.37 0.37
N LEU A 200 -34.30 -0.42 -0.49
CA LEU A 200 -33.49 0.13 -1.57
C LEU A 200 -32.14 0.68 -1.05
N ARG A 201 -32.10 1.12 0.20
CA ARG A 201 -30.88 1.63 0.87
C ARG A 201 -29.79 0.57 0.99
N VAL A 202 -30.15 -0.71 1.13
CA VAL A 202 -29.18 -1.83 1.20
C VAL A 202 -28.37 -1.95 -0.09
N LEU A 203 -28.95 -1.57 -1.24
CA LEU A 203 -28.24 -1.56 -2.51
C LEU A 203 -27.61 -0.19 -2.80
N VAL A 204 -28.36 0.89 -2.62
CA VAL A 204 -27.95 2.23 -3.07
C VAL A 204 -26.83 2.79 -2.21
N CYS A 205 -26.85 2.60 -0.89
CA CYS A 205 -25.84 3.20 -0.01
C CYS A 205 -24.43 2.60 -0.22
N PRO A 206 -24.25 1.27 -0.30
CA PRO A 206 -22.95 0.70 -0.69
C PRO A 206 -22.54 1.10 -2.10
N LEU A 207 -23.49 1.20 -3.05
CA LEU A 207 -23.20 1.64 -4.40
C LEU A 207 -22.69 3.08 -4.43
N LEU A 208 -23.32 4.00 -3.70
CA LEU A 208 -22.88 5.38 -3.56
C LEU A 208 -21.46 5.47 -2.98
N ALA A 209 -21.17 4.67 -1.94
CA ALA A 209 -19.81 4.60 -1.39
C ALA A 209 -18.80 4.09 -2.43
N LEU A 210 -19.13 3.00 -3.12
CA LEU A 210 -18.26 2.44 -4.17
C LEU A 210 -18.04 3.43 -5.31
N LEU A 211 -19.10 4.10 -5.80
CA LEU A 211 -19.01 5.08 -6.88
C LEU A 211 -18.19 6.30 -6.46
N THR A 212 -18.37 6.80 -5.24
CA THR A 212 -17.61 7.95 -4.71
C THR A 212 -16.12 7.65 -4.68
N TYR A 213 -15.72 6.48 -4.16
CA TYR A 213 -14.32 6.08 -4.13
C TYR A 213 -13.77 5.85 -5.55
N ASN A 214 -14.50 5.09 -6.37
CA ASN A 214 -14.02 4.69 -7.70
C ASN A 214 -13.98 5.84 -8.70
N ALA A 215 -14.85 6.85 -8.60
CA ALA A 215 -14.82 8.04 -9.44
C ALA A 215 -13.45 8.73 -9.41
N VAL A 216 -12.77 8.70 -8.27
CA VAL A 216 -11.42 9.24 -8.11
C VAL A 216 -10.37 8.17 -8.38
N ALA A 217 -10.48 7.00 -7.73
CA ALA A 217 -9.45 5.97 -7.78
C ALA A 217 -9.22 5.39 -9.18
N LEU A 218 -10.28 5.16 -9.96
CA LEU A 218 -10.17 4.60 -11.31
C LEU A 218 -9.45 5.56 -12.27
N ARG A 219 -9.70 6.88 -12.14
CA ARG A 219 -9.00 7.88 -12.95
C ARG A 219 -7.49 7.75 -12.77
N PHE A 220 -7.01 7.66 -11.53
CA PHE A 220 -5.59 7.48 -11.27
C PHE A 220 -5.10 6.13 -11.80
N ARG A 221 -5.82 5.02 -11.55
CA ARG A 221 -5.38 3.69 -12.00
C ARG A 221 -5.25 3.57 -13.51
N VAL A 222 -6.21 4.06 -14.28
CA VAL A 222 -6.23 3.93 -15.75
C VAL A 222 -5.14 4.78 -16.41
N VAL A 223 -4.91 6.00 -15.91
CA VAL A 223 -3.92 6.91 -16.52
C VAL A 223 -2.50 6.72 -15.99
N ALA A 224 -2.33 5.99 -14.89
CA ALA A 224 -1.05 5.91 -14.17
C ALA A 224 0.06 5.29 -15.01
N VAL A 225 -0.21 4.17 -15.69
CA VAL A 225 0.82 3.47 -16.48
C VAL A 225 1.28 4.31 -17.69
N PRO A 226 0.39 4.84 -18.55
CA PRO A 226 0.82 5.70 -19.66
C PRO A 226 1.57 6.96 -19.20
N ARG A 227 1.10 7.62 -18.13
CA ARG A 227 1.77 8.82 -17.59
C ARG A 227 3.11 8.50 -16.95
N GLY A 228 3.20 7.42 -16.18
CA GLY A 228 4.47 6.95 -15.61
C GLY A 228 5.50 6.63 -16.68
N TYR A 229 5.06 6.00 -17.78
CA TYR A 229 5.91 5.71 -18.93
C TYR A 229 6.39 6.99 -19.64
N ALA A 230 5.49 7.95 -19.87
CA ALA A 230 5.81 9.21 -20.55
C ALA A 230 6.72 10.14 -19.72
N SER A 231 6.65 10.06 -18.38
CA SER A 231 7.43 10.93 -17.47
C SER A 231 8.59 10.19 -16.79
N ALA A 232 9.06 9.09 -17.36
CA ALA A 232 10.14 8.29 -16.77
C ALA A 232 11.46 9.06 -16.64
N ASP A 233 11.70 10.05 -17.51
CA ASP A 233 12.92 10.86 -17.49
C ASP A 233 12.85 12.01 -16.43
N GLU A 234 11.64 12.39 -15.99
CA GLU A 234 11.42 13.47 -15.00
C GLU A 234 10.38 13.06 -13.92
N PRO A 235 10.66 12.04 -13.08
CA PRO A 235 9.70 11.54 -12.09
C PRO A 235 9.28 12.60 -11.06
N GLY A 236 10.16 13.57 -10.75
CA GLY A 236 9.82 14.68 -9.86
C GLY A 236 8.76 15.62 -10.43
N LYS A 237 8.75 15.86 -11.75
CA LYS A 237 7.72 16.67 -12.42
C LYS A 237 6.38 15.94 -12.43
N LEU A 238 6.41 14.62 -12.65
CA LEU A 238 5.22 13.78 -12.52
C LEU A 238 4.60 13.93 -11.13
N LEU A 239 5.37 13.76 -10.05
CA LEU A 239 4.88 13.90 -8.68
C LEU A 239 4.18 15.25 -8.42
N ARG A 240 4.81 16.36 -8.84
CA ARG A 240 4.21 17.70 -8.73
C ARG A 240 2.93 17.82 -9.52
N SER A 241 2.86 17.25 -10.73
CA SER A 241 1.68 17.32 -11.59
C SER A 241 0.43 16.63 -11.02
N LEU A 242 0.63 15.65 -10.13
CA LEU A 242 -0.49 14.91 -9.52
C LEU A 242 -1.24 15.72 -8.46
N ARG A 243 -0.61 16.76 -7.88
CA ARG A 243 -1.20 17.64 -6.84
C ARG A 243 -1.90 16.86 -5.71
N LEU A 244 -1.31 15.73 -5.29
CA LEU A 244 -1.93 14.81 -4.32
C LEU A 244 -2.21 15.49 -2.96
N ALA A 245 -1.34 16.39 -2.53
CA ALA A 245 -1.52 17.14 -1.28
C ALA A 245 -2.69 18.13 -1.35
N GLU A 246 -2.83 18.87 -2.45
CA GLU A 246 -3.96 19.79 -2.66
C GLU A 246 -5.27 19.02 -2.74
N LEU A 247 -5.27 17.89 -3.47
CA LEU A 247 -6.42 17.01 -3.60
C LEU A 247 -6.85 16.41 -2.26
N LYS A 248 -5.88 16.00 -1.43
CA LYS A 248 -6.14 15.56 -0.06
C LYS A 248 -6.82 16.66 0.75
N GLY A 249 -6.25 17.88 0.75
CA GLY A 249 -6.83 19.00 1.48
C GLY A 249 -8.24 19.36 1.01
N PHE A 250 -8.52 19.24 -0.29
CA PHE A 250 -9.88 19.37 -0.82
C PHE A 250 -10.83 18.32 -0.22
N PHE A 251 -10.47 17.04 -0.27
CA PHE A 251 -11.33 15.99 0.29
C PHE A 251 -11.48 16.10 1.80
N GLU A 252 -10.47 16.56 2.54
CA GLU A 252 -10.61 16.80 3.99
C GLU A 252 -11.66 17.87 4.29
N ARG A 253 -11.71 18.95 3.51
CA ARG A 253 -12.76 19.98 3.66
C ARG A 253 -14.15 19.43 3.33
N VAL A 254 -14.25 18.65 2.24
CA VAL A 254 -15.51 18.01 1.85
C VAL A 254 -15.97 17.02 2.93
N SER A 255 -15.07 16.20 3.47
CA SER A 255 -15.36 15.28 4.57
C SER A 255 -15.81 16.01 5.83
N ALA A 256 -15.14 17.09 6.21
CA ALA A 256 -15.51 17.89 7.38
C ALA A 256 -16.93 18.48 7.21
N PHE A 257 -17.23 19.03 6.04
CA PHE A 257 -18.57 19.55 5.73
C PHE A 257 -19.64 18.45 5.74
N ALA A 258 -19.37 17.30 5.10
CA ALA A 258 -20.29 16.18 5.05
C ALA A 258 -20.55 15.59 6.46
N PHE A 259 -19.52 15.55 7.32
CA PHE A 259 -19.65 15.05 8.68
C PHE A 259 -20.46 16.02 9.55
N GLY A 260 -20.22 17.32 9.42
CA GLY A 260 -21.04 18.35 10.06
C GLY A 260 -22.50 18.28 9.61
N SER A 261 -22.74 18.07 8.32
CA SER A 261 -24.09 17.89 7.76
C SER A 261 -24.76 16.64 8.33
N LEU A 262 -24.06 15.52 8.39
CA LEU A 262 -24.58 14.29 9.01
C LEU A 262 -24.95 14.53 10.47
N ALA A 263 -24.07 15.18 11.25
CA ALA A 263 -24.34 15.49 12.65
C ALA A 263 -25.63 16.32 12.79
N VAL A 264 -25.81 17.38 11.99
CA VAL A 264 -27.05 18.18 11.99
C VAL A 264 -28.26 17.33 11.62
N LEU A 265 -28.20 16.55 10.55
CA LEU A 265 -29.31 15.69 10.10
C LEU A 265 -29.69 14.63 11.14
N THR A 266 -28.74 14.18 11.96
CA THR A 266 -29.01 13.21 13.04
C THR A 266 -29.51 13.87 14.32
N LEU A 267 -28.96 15.04 14.68
CA LEU A 267 -29.26 15.71 15.95
C LEU A 267 -30.57 16.51 15.87
N TRP A 268 -30.87 17.11 14.72
CA TRP A 268 -32.05 17.96 14.56
C TRP A 268 -33.37 17.22 14.84
N PRO A 269 -33.63 16.02 14.26
CA PRO A 269 -34.84 15.27 14.59
C PRO A 269 -34.88 14.81 16.05
N MET A 270 -33.72 14.59 16.67
CA MET A 270 -33.65 14.24 18.10
C MET A 270 -34.05 15.42 18.98
N THR A 271 -33.67 16.65 18.60
CA THR A 271 -34.09 17.86 19.33
C THR A 271 -35.56 18.22 19.15
N GLU A 272 -36.19 17.81 18.04
CA GLU A 272 -37.63 17.99 17.79
C GLU A 272 -38.48 16.81 18.25
N SER A 273 -37.87 15.71 18.69
CA SER A 273 -38.60 14.56 19.21
C SER A 273 -39.38 14.93 20.48
N ALA A 274 -40.51 14.26 20.71
CA ALA A 274 -41.43 14.60 21.79
C ALA A 274 -40.69 14.69 23.13
N ASP A 275 -40.75 15.86 23.76
CA ASP A 275 -40.11 16.12 25.06
C ASP A 275 -40.77 15.23 26.12
N PRO A 276 -40.10 14.17 26.59
CA PRO A 276 -40.73 13.19 27.46
C PRO A 276 -41.14 13.78 28.82
N ALA A 277 -40.57 14.92 29.20
CA ALA A 277 -40.69 15.51 30.52
C ALA A 277 -41.15 16.98 30.52
N GLY A 278 -41.48 17.56 29.35
CA GLY A 278 -41.92 18.97 29.24
C GLY A 278 -40.86 19.98 29.67
N LEU A 279 -39.59 19.63 29.55
CA LEU A 279 -38.39 20.39 29.92
C LEU A 279 -38.08 21.58 28.99
N GLY A 280 -38.71 21.67 27.82
CA GLY A 280 -38.55 22.74 26.84
C GLY A 280 -37.07 22.90 26.42
N PRO A 281 -36.44 24.09 26.58
CA PRO A 281 -35.04 24.32 26.21
C PRO A 281 -34.04 23.35 26.87
N ALA A 282 -34.37 22.80 28.05
CA ALA A 282 -33.49 21.86 28.74
C ALA A 282 -33.41 20.49 28.03
N HIS A 283 -34.42 20.09 27.25
CA HIS A 283 -34.36 18.92 26.38
C HIS A 283 -33.35 19.12 25.24
N THR A 284 -33.36 20.29 24.59
CA THR A 284 -32.37 20.62 23.55
C THR A 284 -30.94 20.59 24.10
N VAL A 285 -30.74 21.12 25.32
CA VAL A 285 -29.43 21.09 25.98
C VAL A 285 -29.01 19.66 26.32
N SER A 286 -29.91 18.80 26.79
CA SER A 286 -29.56 17.40 27.12
C SER A 286 -29.22 16.57 25.89
N VAL A 287 -29.81 16.86 24.73
CA VAL A 287 -29.46 16.23 23.44
C VAL A 287 -28.10 16.73 22.92
N LEU A 288 -27.82 18.03 23.02
CA LEU A 288 -26.58 18.61 22.45
C LEU A 288 -25.35 18.50 23.36
N ALA A 289 -25.53 18.51 24.69
CA ALA A 289 -24.43 18.52 25.66
C ALA A 289 -23.49 17.30 25.55
N PRO A 290 -23.96 16.05 25.37
CA PRO A 290 -23.08 14.89 25.19
C PRO A 290 -22.19 15.01 23.95
N PHE A 291 -22.69 15.59 22.86
CA PHE A 291 -21.92 15.79 21.63
C PHE A 291 -20.89 16.91 21.78
N ALA A 292 -21.27 18.02 22.42
CA ALA A 292 -20.34 19.11 22.73
C ALA A 292 -19.22 18.64 23.68
N LEU A 293 -19.56 17.91 24.74
CA LEU A 293 -18.60 17.33 25.68
C LEU A 293 -17.70 16.28 25.01
N GLY A 294 -18.27 15.43 24.14
CA GLY A 294 -17.51 14.46 23.34
C GLY A 294 -16.52 15.13 22.39
N TRP A 295 -16.92 16.23 21.74
CA TRP A 295 -16.06 17.01 20.85
C TRP A 295 -14.91 17.70 21.61
N ILE A 296 -15.22 18.35 22.74
CA ILE A 296 -14.22 18.98 23.61
C ILE A 296 -13.26 17.92 24.17
N GLY A 297 -13.78 16.78 24.63
CA GLY A 297 -12.99 15.66 25.13
C GLY A 297 -12.07 15.06 24.08
N ALA A 298 -12.55 14.90 22.84
CA ALA A 298 -11.73 14.48 21.71
C ALA A 298 -10.65 15.53 21.38
N ALA A 299 -10.98 16.82 21.31
CA ALA A 299 -10.03 17.88 21.01
C ALA A 299 -8.91 18.00 22.07
N VAL A 300 -9.27 17.88 23.35
CA VAL A 300 -8.31 17.89 24.47
C VAL A 300 -7.50 16.59 24.53
N GLY A 301 -8.16 15.44 24.34
CA GLY A 301 -7.54 14.12 24.34
C GLY A 301 -6.53 13.94 23.21
N LEU A 302 -6.87 14.36 22.00
CA LEU A 302 -5.99 14.35 20.83
C LEU A 302 -4.73 15.20 21.04
N ARG A 303 -4.87 16.33 21.76
CA ARG A 303 -3.74 17.21 22.08
C ARG A 303 -2.83 16.65 23.18
N ARG A 304 -3.37 15.82 24.07
CA ARG A 304 -2.66 15.32 25.26
C ARG A 304 -2.11 13.90 25.10
N TRP A 305 -2.70 13.08 24.22
CA TRP A 305 -2.32 11.67 24.00
C TRP A 305 -2.27 11.34 22.49
N PRO A 306 -1.27 11.85 21.76
CA PRO A 306 -1.13 11.57 20.33
C PRO A 306 -0.97 10.07 20.08
N GLY A 307 -1.82 9.51 19.19
CA GLY A 307 -1.77 8.10 18.77
C GLY A 307 -2.83 7.18 19.40
N ARG A 308 -3.57 7.63 20.42
CA ARG A 308 -4.65 6.85 21.07
C ARG A 308 -6.05 7.20 20.56
N ASN A 309 -6.13 7.67 19.31
CA ASN A 309 -7.33 8.30 18.75
C ASN A 309 -8.56 7.38 18.77
N VAL A 310 -8.37 6.08 18.51
CA VAL A 310 -9.45 5.09 18.48
C VAL A 310 -9.97 4.79 19.89
N GLU A 311 -9.08 4.68 20.86
CA GLU A 311 -9.43 4.38 22.26
C GLU A 311 -10.17 5.56 22.90
N LEU A 312 -9.73 6.79 22.60
CA LEU A 312 -10.41 8.01 23.04
C LEU A 312 -11.80 8.15 22.41
N ALA A 313 -11.93 7.86 21.11
CA ALA A 313 -13.22 7.89 20.44
C ALA A 313 -14.19 6.82 20.97
N LEU A 314 -13.70 5.60 21.22
CA LEU A 314 -14.49 4.52 21.82
C LEU A 314 -14.93 4.85 23.26
N ALA A 315 -14.03 5.40 24.08
CA ALA A 315 -14.36 5.83 25.44
C ALA A 315 -15.43 6.93 25.44
N ALA A 316 -15.30 7.93 24.54
CA ALA A 316 -16.30 8.99 24.39
C ALA A 316 -17.66 8.44 23.93
N ALA A 317 -17.67 7.52 22.97
CA ALA A 317 -18.90 6.88 22.51
C ALA A 317 -19.58 6.04 23.61
N LEU A 318 -18.79 5.31 24.42
CA LEU A 318 -19.29 4.54 25.56
C LEU A 318 -19.91 5.45 26.63
N VAL A 319 -19.25 6.56 26.95
CA VAL A 319 -19.77 7.55 27.89
C VAL A 319 -21.07 8.17 27.37
N ALA A 320 -21.12 8.57 26.10
CA ALA A 320 -22.34 9.09 25.47
C ALA A 320 -23.48 8.07 25.50
N LEU A 321 -23.20 6.80 25.21
CA LEU A 321 -24.18 5.71 25.27
C LEU A 321 -24.72 5.52 26.70
N ILE A 322 -23.83 5.44 27.70
CA ILE A 322 -24.21 5.30 29.11
C ILE A 322 -25.09 6.47 29.57
N LEU A 323 -24.74 7.70 29.17
CA LEU A 323 -25.53 8.89 29.50
C LEU A 323 -26.88 8.89 28.79
N SER A 324 -26.97 8.40 27.56
CA SER A 324 -28.23 8.31 26.80
C SER A 324 -29.19 7.25 27.33
N THR A 325 -28.68 6.16 27.94
CA THR A 325 -29.50 5.06 28.50
C THR A 325 -30.04 5.33 29.90
N ARG A 326 -29.73 6.49 30.50
CA ARG A 326 -30.18 6.88 31.84
C ARG A 326 -31.28 7.94 31.83
N VAL A 327 -31.80 8.29 30.65
CA VAL A 327 -33.02 9.09 30.43
C VAL A 327 -34.11 8.14 29.97
#